data_AF-A0A7G1NI47-F1
#
_entry.id   AF-A0A7G1NI47-F1
#
_cell.length_a   1.000
_cell.length_b   1.000
_cell.length_c   1.000
_cell.angle_alpha   90.00
_cell.angle_beta   90.00
_cell.angle_gamma   90.00
#
_symmetry.space_group_name_H-M   'P 1'
#
loop_
_entity.id
_entity.type
_entity.pdbx_description
1 polymer ?
#
loop_
_entity_poly.entity_id
_entity_poly.type
_entity_poly.pdbx_seq_one_letter_code
_entity_poly.pdbx_strand_id
1 'polypeptide(L)'
;MRETTQRLTRSVDLAKVWTSAISIDRDRVLVIEDWLLAAASDGPQARREWGEGGLTLLRCGDLFTAVRLPEDSVRAAASSSDPAEVSTYLAKVLDGGPVIASRSRYYALVPPSTGVAWQHPDAECLTWGTWLGVPPVTRTSCEDSPAYWAVPMSGPGKLCDTDAVSQLVRLARQLLSGQEAGDGS
;
A
#
# COMPACT_ATOMS: atom_id res chain seq x y z
N MET A 1 -4.92 22.53 52.93
CA MET A 1 -3.76 23.07 52.19
C MET A 1 -3.41 22.08 51.09
N ARG A 2 -3.62 22.47 49.82
CA ARG A 2 -3.04 21.92 48.57
C ARG A 2 -3.41 20.50 48.10
N GLU A 3 -4.67 20.26 47.71
CA GLU A 3 -5.00 19.12 46.83
C GLU A 3 -6.17 19.46 45.89
N THR A 4 -5.93 20.30 44.86
CA THR A 4 -6.93 20.46 43.77
C THR A 4 -6.35 20.90 42.42
N THR A 5 -5.04 21.17 42.32
CA THR A 5 -4.45 21.75 41.10
C THR A 5 -3.90 20.71 40.10
N GLN A 6 -3.85 19.43 40.44
CA GLN A 6 -3.16 18.41 39.62
C GLN A 6 -4.04 17.69 38.58
N ARG A 7 -5.37 17.77 38.69
CA ARG A 7 -6.30 17.07 37.78
C ARG A 7 -6.60 17.83 36.48
N LEU A 8 -6.47 19.15 36.49
CA LEU A 8 -6.80 20.00 35.34
C LEU A 8 -5.64 20.08 34.33
N THR A 9 -4.38 20.04 34.78
CA THR A 9 -3.20 20.06 33.90
C THR A 9 -3.08 18.78 33.05
N ARG A 10 -3.31 17.60 33.63
CA ARG A 10 -3.29 16.32 32.89
C ARG A 10 -4.34 16.24 31.76
N SER A 11 -5.49 16.87 31.93
CA SER A 11 -6.57 16.86 30.91
C SER A 11 -6.24 17.78 29.73
N VAL A 12 -5.66 18.95 30.01
CA VAL A 12 -5.22 19.91 28.99
C VAL A 12 -4.03 19.36 28.17
N ASP A 13 -3.12 18.62 28.81
CA ASP A 13 -1.99 17.98 28.13
C ASP A 13 -2.43 16.86 27.19
N LEU A 14 -3.41 16.03 27.56
CA LEU A 14 -3.93 14.96 26.70
C LEU A 14 -4.67 15.50 25.46
N ALA A 15 -5.49 16.55 25.62
CA ALA A 15 -6.18 17.19 24.51
C ALA A 15 -5.18 17.84 23.53
N LYS A 16 -4.10 18.45 24.03
CA LYS A 16 -3.06 19.03 23.19
C LYS A 16 -2.24 17.96 22.45
N VAL A 17 -1.90 16.86 23.12
CA VAL A 17 -1.22 15.71 22.51
C VAL A 17 -2.10 15.07 21.43
N TRP A 18 -3.40 14.90 21.69
CA TRP A 18 -4.35 14.36 20.71
C TRP A 18 -4.52 15.28 19.50
N THR A 19 -4.75 16.57 19.70
CA THR A 19 -4.84 17.53 18.58
C THR A 19 -3.55 17.57 17.76
N SER A 20 -2.39 17.52 18.42
CA SER A 20 -1.10 17.50 17.72
C SER A 20 -0.91 16.20 16.93
N ALA A 21 -1.27 15.04 17.49
CA ALA A 21 -1.20 13.76 16.80
C ALA A 21 -2.16 13.69 15.60
N ILE A 22 -3.38 14.20 15.73
CA ILE A 22 -4.37 14.30 14.64
C ILE A 22 -3.87 15.23 13.53
N SER A 23 -3.26 16.36 13.87
CA SER A 23 -2.64 17.26 12.90
C SER A 23 -1.46 16.60 12.18
N ILE A 24 -0.59 15.90 12.90
CA ILE A 24 0.55 15.18 12.31
C ILE A 24 0.07 14.07 11.35
N ASP A 25 -0.99 13.35 11.70
CA ASP A 25 -1.58 12.33 10.84
C ASP A 25 -2.16 12.97 9.56
N ARG A 26 -2.93 14.04 9.70
CA ARG A 26 -3.49 14.78 8.57
C ARG A 26 -2.41 15.39 7.66
N ASP A 27 -1.39 16.01 8.23
CA ASP A 27 -0.30 16.60 7.47
C ASP A 27 0.47 15.54 6.69
N ARG A 28 0.67 14.35 7.28
CA ARG A 28 1.28 13.20 6.59
C ARG A 28 0.43 12.73 5.43
N VAL A 29 -0.88 12.56 5.65
CA VAL A 29 -1.82 12.17 4.58
C VAL A 29 -1.75 13.16 3.43
N LEU A 30 -1.79 14.47 3.70
CA LEU A 30 -1.71 15.51 2.67
C LEU A 30 -0.41 15.45 1.87
N VAL A 31 0.73 15.25 2.54
CA VAL A 31 2.03 15.16 1.85
C VAL A 31 2.14 13.89 1.00
N ILE A 32 1.56 12.77 1.44
CA ILE A 32 1.48 11.54 0.65
C ILE A 32 0.56 11.73 -0.55
N GLU A 33 -0.61 12.35 -0.35
CA GLU A 33 -1.55 12.68 -1.42
C GLU A 33 -0.90 13.57 -2.48
N ASP A 34 -0.23 14.66 -2.08
CA ASP A 34 0.48 15.56 -2.99
C ASP A 34 1.55 14.82 -3.79
N TRP A 35 2.32 13.95 -3.14
CA TRP A 35 3.36 13.17 -3.81
C TRP A 35 2.78 12.19 -4.83
N LEU A 36 1.69 11.48 -4.51
CA LEU A 36 1.04 10.56 -5.43
C LEU A 36 0.36 11.32 -6.59
N LEU A 37 -0.34 12.42 -6.31
CA LEU A 37 -1.04 13.22 -7.33
C LEU A 37 -0.09 13.93 -8.28
N ALA A 38 1.18 14.10 -7.93
CA ALA A 38 2.20 14.57 -8.86
C ALA A 38 2.44 13.59 -10.04
N ALA A 39 1.97 12.34 -9.95
CA ALA A 39 1.94 11.39 -11.07
C ALA A 39 0.64 11.45 -11.91
N ALA A 40 -0.32 12.32 -11.57
CA ALA A 40 -1.54 12.50 -12.35
C ALA A 40 -1.28 13.39 -13.57
N SER A 41 -1.90 13.07 -14.72
CA SER A 41 -1.89 14.00 -15.87
C SER A 41 -2.73 15.25 -15.64
N ASP A 42 -3.75 15.17 -14.78
CA ASP A 42 -4.61 16.29 -14.39
C ASP A 42 -4.79 16.27 -12.86
N GLY A 43 -3.93 17.00 -12.15
CA GLY A 43 -3.94 17.08 -10.69
C GLY A 43 -5.27 17.56 -10.08
N PRO A 44 -5.89 18.64 -10.59
CA PRO A 44 -7.21 19.07 -10.14
C PRO A 44 -8.31 18.01 -10.29
N GLN A 45 -8.37 17.31 -11.43
CA GLN A 45 -9.33 16.22 -11.63
C GLN A 45 -9.07 15.06 -10.67
N ALA A 46 -7.82 14.64 -10.56
CA ALA A 46 -7.39 13.56 -9.68
C ALA A 46 -7.73 13.83 -8.20
N ARG A 47 -7.55 15.08 -7.73
CA ARG A 47 -7.95 15.49 -6.38
C ARG A 47 -9.47 15.46 -6.18
N ARG A 48 -10.27 15.81 -7.19
CA ARG A 48 -11.73 15.67 -7.13
C ARG A 48 -12.16 14.22 -7.00
N GLU A 49 -11.60 13.34 -7.83
CA GLU A 49 -11.89 11.90 -7.81
C GLU A 49 -11.63 11.27 -6.44
N TRP A 50 -10.50 11.59 -5.81
CA TRP A 50 -10.24 11.15 -4.44
C TRP A 50 -11.16 11.78 -3.39
N GLY A 51 -11.49 13.07 -3.53
CA GLY A 51 -12.46 13.73 -2.66
C GLY A 51 -13.85 13.10 -2.70
N GLU A 52 -14.24 12.55 -3.85
CA GLU A 52 -15.48 11.78 -4.05
C GLU A 52 -15.35 10.31 -3.62
N GLY A 53 -14.16 9.89 -3.18
CA GLY A 53 -13.88 8.53 -2.76
C GLY A 53 -13.65 7.55 -3.91
N GLY A 54 -13.45 8.01 -5.14
CA GLY A 54 -13.13 7.17 -6.30
C GLY A 54 -11.70 6.61 -6.30
N LEU A 55 -11.40 5.81 -7.32
CA LEU A 55 -10.01 5.52 -7.69
C LEU A 55 -9.52 6.59 -8.66
N THR A 56 -8.27 7.00 -8.53
CA THR A 56 -7.62 7.93 -9.45
C THR A 56 -6.59 7.20 -10.27
N LEU A 57 -6.60 7.42 -11.58
CA LEU A 57 -5.58 6.87 -12.47
C LEU A 57 -4.30 7.70 -12.35
N LEU A 58 -3.22 7.07 -11.91
CA LEU A 58 -1.89 7.66 -11.83
C LEU A 58 -0.93 6.98 -12.81
N ARG A 59 -0.08 7.77 -13.47
CA ARG A 59 0.87 7.27 -14.47
C ARG A 59 2.02 6.55 -13.76
N CYS A 60 2.30 5.33 -14.21
CA CYS A 60 3.51 4.60 -13.81
C CYS A 60 4.72 5.05 -14.64
N GLY A 61 5.89 5.04 -14.02
CA GLY A 61 7.19 5.19 -14.69
C GLY A 61 7.99 6.43 -14.30
N ASP A 62 7.38 7.43 -13.66
CA ASP A 62 8.07 8.67 -13.27
C ASP A 62 8.37 8.71 -11.76
N LEU A 63 7.32 8.71 -10.90
CA LEU A 63 7.48 8.73 -9.43
C LEU A 63 7.53 7.33 -8.82
N PHE A 64 6.74 6.42 -9.37
CA PHE A 64 6.70 5.01 -8.99
C PHE A 64 6.32 4.15 -10.20
N THR A 65 6.56 2.86 -10.08
CA THR A 65 5.86 1.82 -10.83
C THR A 65 5.25 0.84 -9.83
N ALA A 66 4.52 -0.17 -10.30
CA ALA A 66 3.99 -1.21 -9.46
C ALA A 66 4.31 -2.59 -10.02
N VAL A 67 4.62 -3.53 -9.13
CA VAL A 67 4.62 -4.95 -9.45
C VAL A 67 3.23 -5.50 -9.18
N ARG A 68 2.58 -6.00 -10.22
CA ARG A 68 1.30 -6.70 -10.18
C ARG A 68 1.53 -8.15 -9.76
N LEU A 69 1.12 -8.46 -8.54
CA LEU A 69 1.19 -9.77 -7.92
C LEU A 69 -0.18 -10.48 -8.07
N PRO A 70 -0.22 -11.72 -8.58
CA PRO A 70 -1.41 -12.55 -8.53
C PRO A 70 -1.86 -12.80 -7.09
N GLU A 71 -3.18 -12.78 -6.86
CA GLU A 71 -3.75 -13.06 -5.53
C GLU A 71 -3.35 -14.43 -4.99
N ASP A 72 -3.37 -15.48 -5.84
CA ASP A 72 -3.00 -16.83 -5.44
C ASP A 72 -1.55 -16.91 -4.96
N SER A 73 -0.64 -16.19 -5.62
CA SER A 73 0.76 -16.10 -5.20
C SER A 73 0.91 -15.46 -3.83
N VAL A 74 0.19 -14.36 -3.58
CA VAL A 74 0.23 -13.64 -2.31
C VAL A 74 -0.38 -14.48 -1.19
N ARG A 75 -1.54 -15.10 -1.43
CA ARG A 75 -2.23 -15.95 -0.45
C ARG A 75 -1.45 -17.22 -0.13
N ALA A 76 -0.84 -17.86 -1.13
CA ALA A 76 0.04 -19.01 -0.92
C ALA A 76 1.22 -18.62 -0.01
N ALA A 77 1.89 -17.50 -0.32
CA ALA A 77 3.00 -17.02 0.50
C ALA A 77 2.57 -16.62 1.92
N ALA A 78 1.40 -16.02 2.08
CA ALA A 78 0.81 -15.67 3.38
C ALA A 78 0.25 -16.90 4.14
N SER A 79 0.08 -18.04 3.46
CA SER A 79 -0.65 -19.21 3.98
C SER A 79 -2.04 -18.86 4.53
N SER A 80 -2.71 -17.87 3.92
CA SER A 80 -4.01 -17.39 4.36
C SER A 80 -4.80 -16.76 3.21
N SER A 81 -6.12 -16.87 3.30
CA SER A 81 -7.08 -16.14 2.46
C SER A 81 -7.74 -14.97 3.18
N ASP A 82 -7.49 -14.79 4.49
CA ASP A 82 -8.04 -13.67 5.26
C ASP A 82 -7.33 -12.37 4.87
N PRO A 83 -8.04 -11.33 4.39
CA PRO A 83 -7.42 -10.08 3.96
C PRO A 83 -6.58 -9.39 5.03
N ALA A 84 -6.96 -9.49 6.31
CA ALA A 84 -6.21 -8.84 7.40
C ALA A 84 -4.90 -9.58 7.71
N GLU A 85 -4.92 -10.92 7.74
CA GLU A 85 -3.71 -11.74 7.84
C GLU A 85 -2.77 -11.53 6.65
N VAL A 86 -3.31 -11.49 5.42
CA VAL A 86 -2.52 -11.20 4.21
C VAL A 86 -1.88 -9.82 4.28
N SER A 87 -2.64 -8.80 4.69
CA SER A 87 -2.13 -7.42 4.84
C SER A 87 -1.01 -7.35 5.89
N THR A 88 -1.18 -8.05 7.01
CA THR A 88 -0.16 -8.15 8.07
C THR A 88 1.11 -8.85 7.57
N TYR A 89 0.95 -9.93 6.83
CA TYR A 89 2.06 -10.65 6.20
C TYR A 89 2.82 -9.75 5.21
N LEU A 90 2.11 -9.07 4.30
CA LEU A 90 2.69 -8.16 3.31
C LEU A 90 3.46 -7.03 3.99
N ALA A 91 2.88 -6.39 5.02
CA ALA A 91 3.54 -5.34 5.78
C ALA A 91 4.86 -5.83 6.39
N LYS A 92 4.92 -7.08 6.87
CA LYS A 92 6.13 -7.65 7.46
C LYS A 92 7.20 -7.97 6.41
N VAL A 93 6.84 -8.67 5.32
CA VAL A 93 7.82 -9.15 4.34
C VAL A 93 8.31 -8.06 3.39
N LEU A 94 7.58 -6.95 3.26
CA LEU A 94 7.94 -5.79 2.45
C LEU A 94 8.42 -4.60 3.28
N ASP A 95 8.75 -4.81 4.56
CA ASP A 95 9.25 -3.76 5.48
C ASP A 95 8.37 -2.50 5.51
N GLY A 96 7.04 -2.69 5.56
CA GLY A 96 6.06 -1.61 5.54
C GLY A 96 5.90 -0.91 4.19
N GLY A 97 6.44 -1.48 3.11
CA GLY A 97 6.30 -0.96 1.76
C GLY A 97 4.83 -0.97 1.28
N PRO A 98 4.39 0.07 0.55
CA PRO A 98 2.99 0.28 0.18
C PRO A 98 2.47 -0.75 -0.82
N VAL A 99 1.30 -1.32 -0.52
CA VAL A 99 0.62 -2.29 -1.38
C VAL A 99 -0.86 -1.93 -1.53
N ILE A 100 -1.33 -1.88 -2.77
CA ILE A 100 -2.75 -1.72 -3.10
C ILE A 100 -3.33 -3.10 -3.41
N ALA A 101 -4.40 -3.49 -2.73
CA ALA A 101 -5.21 -4.65 -3.09
C ALA A 101 -6.37 -4.20 -3.99
N SER A 102 -6.63 -4.96 -5.06
CA SER A 102 -7.81 -4.77 -5.91
C SER A 102 -8.31 -6.11 -6.44
N ARG A 103 -9.60 -6.40 -6.25
CA ARG A 103 -10.33 -7.65 -6.58
C ARG A 103 -9.51 -8.94 -6.45
N SER A 104 -8.62 -9.24 -7.40
CA SER A 104 -7.80 -10.47 -7.45
C SER A 104 -6.31 -10.22 -7.66
N ARG A 105 -5.82 -9.02 -7.37
CA ARG A 105 -4.42 -8.61 -7.56
C ARG A 105 -3.95 -7.71 -6.42
N TYR A 106 -2.65 -7.80 -6.15
CA TYR A 106 -1.95 -6.86 -5.29
C TYR A 106 -0.94 -6.07 -6.13
N TYR A 107 -0.77 -4.80 -5.83
CA TYR A 107 0.14 -3.90 -6.53
C TYR A 107 1.11 -3.32 -5.51
N ALA A 108 2.32 -3.87 -5.45
CA ALA A 108 3.40 -3.33 -4.64
C ALA A 108 4.00 -2.13 -5.36
N LEU A 109 3.92 -0.93 -4.76
CA LEU A 109 4.52 0.25 -5.39
C LEU A 109 6.03 0.23 -5.15
N VAL A 110 6.80 0.28 -6.22
CA VAL A 110 8.25 0.11 -6.24
C VAL A 110 8.92 1.28 -6.98
N PRO A 111 10.23 1.52 -6.78
CA PRO A 111 10.96 2.53 -7.54
C PRO A 111 10.84 2.32 -9.05
N PRO A 112 10.76 3.39 -9.87
CA PRO A 112 10.65 3.29 -11.34
C PRO A 112 11.74 2.43 -11.99
N SER A 113 12.96 2.44 -11.45
CA SER A 113 14.09 1.63 -11.90
C SER A 113 13.80 0.12 -11.88
N THR A 114 12.86 -0.33 -11.04
CA THR A 114 12.40 -1.72 -11.00
C THR A 114 11.92 -2.19 -12.37
N GLY A 115 11.19 -1.37 -13.12
CA GLY A 115 10.65 -1.76 -14.43
C GLY A 115 11.70 -2.11 -15.47
N VAL A 116 12.94 -1.63 -15.31
CA VAL A 116 14.06 -1.94 -16.22
C VAL A 116 14.71 -3.28 -15.89
N ALA A 117 14.80 -3.62 -14.59
CA ALA A 117 15.50 -4.79 -14.10
C ALA A 117 14.57 -6.00 -13.82
N TRP A 118 13.25 -5.78 -13.80
CA TRP A 118 12.29 -6.80 -13.41
C TRP A 118 12.20 -7.94 -14.44
N GLN A 119 12.54 -9.16 -14.00
CA GLN A 119 12.60 -10.34 -14.85
C GLN A 119 11.91 -11.55 -14.17
N HIS A 120 10.67 -11.36 -13.72
CA HIS A 120 9.87 -12.45 -13.16
C HIS A 120 8.68 -12.80 -14.07
N PRO A 121 8.53 -14.05 -14.53
CA PRO A 121 7.39 -14.45 -15.35
C PRO A 121 6.06 -14.50 -14.59
N ASP A 122 6.06 -14.70 -13.26
CA ASP A 122 4.80 -14.85 -12.49
C ASP A 122 4.23 -13.52 -11.98
N ALA A 123 4.97 -12.43 -12.13
CA ALA A 123 4.56 -11.12 -11.66
C ALA A 123 5.03 -10.06 -12.66
N GLU A 124 4.12 -9.19 -13.07
CA GLU A 124 4.41 -8.16 -14.07
C GLU A 124 4.78 -6.84 -13.40
N CYS A 125 5.82 -6.16 -13.86
CA CYS A 125 6.06 -4.77 -13.49
C CYS A 125 5.37 -3.85 -14.51
N LEU A 126 4.53 -2.93 -14.03
CA LEU A 126 3.79 -1.98 -14.86
C LEU A 126 4.74 -0.95 -15.49
N THR A 127 5.11 -1.13 -16.75
CA THR A 127 6.15 -0.31 -17.41
C THR A 127 5.72 1.13 -17.67
N TRP A 128 6.65 1.96 -18.15
CA TRP A 128 6.35 3.35 -18.49
C TRP A 128 5.14 3.49 -19.42
N GLY A 129 4.26 4.45 -19.11
CA GLY A 129 3.05 4.73 -19.90
C GLY A 129 1.82 3.89 -19.53
N THR A 130 1.93 2.99 -18.54
CA THR A 130 0.76 2.34 -17.94
C THR A 130 0.15 3.22 -16.85
N TRP A 131 -1.11 2.92 -16.52
CA TRP A 131 -1.86 3.63 -15.49
C TRP A 131 -2.31 2.66 -14.40
N LEU A 132 -2.21 3.11 -13.15
CA LEU A 132 -2.69 2.37 -11.98
C LEU A 132 -3.83 3.15 -11.33
N GLY A 133 -4.95 2.47 -11.06
CA GLY A 133 -6.01 3.00 -10.22
C GLY A 133 -5.57 2.98 -8.76
N VAL A 134 -5.32 4.16 -8.19
CA VAL A 134 -4.87 4.33 -6.80
C VAL A 134 -6.03 4.86 -5.95
N PRO A 135 -6.37 4.17 -4.84
CA PRO A 135 -7.40 4.65 -3.92
C PRO A 135 -6.88 5.83 -3.07
N PRO A 136 -7.77 6.63 -2.45
CA PRO A 136 -7.40 7.65 -1.49
C PRO A 136 -6.52 7.06 -0.39
N VAL A 137 -5.55 7.84 0.10
CA VAL A 137 -4.50 7.37 1.03
C VAL A 137 -5.08 6.79 2.33
N THR A 138 -6.23 7.29 2.76
CA THR A 138 -6.93 6.86 3.97
C THR A 138 -7.72 5.57 3.82
N ARG A 139 -7.82 5.00 2.61
CA ARG A 139 -8.62 3.81 2.35
C ARG A 139 -7.85 2.52 2.62
N THR A 140 -8.06 1.94 3.80
CA THR A 140 -7.36 0.73 4.26
C THR A 140 -8.26 -0.48 4.49
N SER A 141 -9.55 -0.39 4.14
CA SER A 141 -10.54 -1.47 4.27
C SER A 141 -11.03 -1.94 2.90
N CYS A 142 -11.35 -3.24 2.81
CA CYS A 142 -11.92 -3.86 1.61
C CYS A 142 -13.43 -3.62 1.43
N GLU A 143 -14.11 -3.02 2.42
CA GLU A 143 -15.56 -2.79 2.40
C GLU A 143 -15.95 -1.85 1.24
N ASP A 144 -16.79 -2.36 0.33
CA ASP A 144 -17.44 -1.66 -0.79
C ASP A 144 -16.54 -0.88 -1.76
N SER A 145 -15.22 -1.14 -1.76
CA SER A 145 -14.28 -0.47 -2.64
C SER A 145 -13.61 -1.42 -3.63
N PRO A 146 -13.48 -1.01 -4.92
CA PRO A 146 -12.75 -1.83 -5.91
C PRO A 146 -11.25 -1.96 -5.62
N ALA A 147 -10.67 -1.07 -4.79
CA ALA A 147 -9.29 -1.17 -4.32
C ALA A 147 -9.07 -0.44 -2.99
N TYR A 148 -8.12 -0.93 -2.20
CA TYR A 148 -7.73 -0.36 -0.91
C TYR A 148 -6.23 -0.56 -0.66
N TRP A 149 -5.66 0.18 0.27
CA TRP A 149 -4.29 -0.02 0.75
C TRP A 149 -4.24 -1.21 1.72
N ALA A 150 -3.75 -2.35 1.23
CA ALA A 150 -3.43 -3.50 2.07
C ALA A 150 -2.21 -3.20 2.97
N VAL A 151 -1.25 -2.42 2.46
CA VAL A 151 -0.20 -1.81 3.26
C VAL A 151 -0.17 -0.31 2.94
N PRO A 152 -0.50 0.57 3.90
CA PRO A 152 -0.50 2.02 3.66
C PRO A 152 0.90 2.55 3.38
N MET A 153 0.99 3.62 2.60
CA MET A 153 2.24 4.35 2.43
C MET A 153 2.60 5.09 3.73
N SER A 154 3.82 4.89 4.22
CA SER A 154 4.30 5.50 5.47
C SER A 154 4.82 6.94 5.29
N GLY A 155 5.05 7.37 4.05
CA GLY A 155 5.49 8.73 3.71
C GLY A 155 5.73 8.91 2.21
N PRO A 156 5.90 10.16 1.74
CA PRO A 156 6.13 10.44 0.32
C PRO A 156 7.38 9.69 -0.19
N GLY A 157 7.25 8.98 -1.31
CA GLY A 157 8.34 8.21 -1.91
C GLY A 157 8.82 7.01 -1.10
N LYS A 158 8.13 6.63 -0.01
CA LYS A 158 8.38 5.37 0.69
C LYS A 158 7.74 4.23 -0.09
N LEU A 159 8.56 3.57 -0.91
CA LEU A 159 8.16 2.50 -1.81
C LEU A 159 8.70 1.15 -1.31
N CYS A 160 8.13 0.05 -1.79
CA CYS A 160 8.63 -1.29 -1.55
C CYS A 160 10.04 -1.45 -2.12
N ASP A 161 10.89 -2.17 -1.38
CA ASP A 161 12.17 -2.62 -1.89
C ASP A 161 12.00 -3.66 -3.00
N THR A 162 12.71 -3.47 -4.12
CA THR A 162 12.61 -4.34 -5.30
C THR A 162 13.01 -5.78 -5.00
N ASP A 163 14.05 -5.99 -4.20
CA ASP A 163 14.55 -7.32 -3.86
C ASP A 163 13.58 -8.04 -2.92
N ALA A 164 12.97 -7.33 -1.97
CA ALA A 164 11.91 -7.88 -1.11
C ALA A 164 10.71 -8.37 -1.92
N VAL A 165 10.23 -7.58 -2.90
CA VAL A 165 9.14 -8.00 -3.79
C VAL A 165 9.56 -9.20 -4.65
N SER A 166 10.79 -9.21 -5.17
CA SER A 166 11.34 -10.34 -5.92
C SER A 166 11.41 -11.63 -5.09
N GLN A 167 11.81 -11.54 -3.81
CA GLN A 167 11.86 -12.67 -2.89
C GLN A 167 10.47 -13.24 -2.61
N LEU A 168 9.48 -12.36 -2.41
CA LEU A 168 8.08 -12.76 -2.25
C LEU A 168 7.58 -13.57 -3.46
N VAL A 169 7.83 -13.08 -4.68
CA VAL A 169 7.42 -13.78 -5.92
C VAL A 169 8.08 -15.15 -6.04
N ARG A 170 9.37 -15.25 -5.73
CA ARG A 170 10.10 -16.54 -5.75
C ARG A 170 9.55 -17.53 -4.74
N LEU A 171 9.27 -17.08 -3.52
CA LEU A 171 8.69 -17.92 -2.48
C LEU A 171 7.31 -18.45 -2.91
N ALA A 172 6.46 -17.57 -3.44
CA ALA A 172 5.14 -17.96 -3.92
C ALA A 172 5.21 -19.04 -5.02
N ARG A 173 6.12 -18.88 -6.00
CA ARG A 173 6.34 -19.90 -7.03
C ARG A 173 6.70 -21.26 -6.41
N GLN A 174 7.63 -21.28 -5.45
CA GLN A 174 8.08 -22.52 -4.81
C GLN A 174 6.93 -23.25 -4.10
N LEU A 175 6.06 -22.50 -3.42
CA LEU A 175 4.90 -23.07 -2.73
C LEU A 175 3.86 -23.63 -3.71
N LEU A 176 3.55 -22.88 -4.77
CA LEU A 176 2.58 -23.31 -5.78
C LEU A 176 3.05 -24.53 -6.56
N SER A 177 4.32 -24.58 -6.98
CA SER A 177 4.89 -25.78 -7.62
C SER A 177 4.96 -26.99 -6.68
N GLY A 178 5.08 -26.77 -5.37
CA GLY A 178 5.04 -27.84 -4.37
C GLY A 178 3.63 -28.42 -4.15
N GLN A 179 2.58 -27.61 -4.30
CA GLN A 179 1.18 -28.06 -4.16
C GLN A 179 0.74 -28.91 -5.36
N GLU A 180 1.16 -28.56 -6.58
CA GLU A 180 0.83 -29.34 -7.79
C GLU A 180 1.44 -30.76 -7.78
N ALA A 181 2.57 -30.95 -7.09
CA ALA A 181 3.20 -32.27 -6.94
C ALA A 181 2.54 -33.16 -5.86
N GLY A 182 1.74 -32.58 -4.97
CA GLY A 182 1.10 -33.29 -3.84
C GLY A 182 -0.34 -33.75 -4.10
N ASP A 183 -1.05 -33.12 -5.06
CA ASP A 183 -2.46 -33.40 -5.38
C ASP A 183 -2.62 -34.51 -6.45
N GLY A 184 -1.53 -35.16 -6.84
CA GLY A 184 -1.48 -36.22 -7.85
C GLY A 184 -1.18 -37.62 -7.32
N SER A 185 -1.29 -37.87 -6.01
CA SER A 185 -0.95 -39.16 -5.38
C SER A 185 -2.11 -39.83 -4.65
#